data_AF-A0A9W3BUX9-F1
#
_entry.id   AF-A0A9W3BUX9-F1
#
_cell.length_a   1.000
_cell.length_b   1.000
_cell.length_c   1.000
_cell.angle_alpha   90.00
_cell.angle_beta   90.00
_cell.angle_gamma   90.00
#
_symmetry.space_group_name_H-M   'P 1'
#
loop_
_entity.id
_entity.type
_entity.pdbx_description
1 polymer ?
#
loop_
_entity_poly.entity_id
_entity_poly.type
_entity_poly.pdbx_seq_one_letter_code
_entity_poly.pdbx_strand_id
1 'polypeptide(L)'
;MSNLTKLEINALDITGNNYMTWAVGARMHLRGSGLLETIDNTKTVSDEKKAKAMIFLRHHIHDGLKDEYITKEDPGDLWQSLKERFDHQKYVILPKAKHEWIHLRFQDYKSVSEFNSAMFGITSRMMLCGEKISDYDMIEKTLSTFHPENVVLQQQYRVNGFKRYSELMQILLVAEQNNQLVLLNHQARPTGSAPFPEVNVASSSYDNWRGRGRGRGRGRNHGRGRGRGRRFRPYDERTQMDSQENERGRDDKRQTEKVCYRCGMKGHWVRTCRTPRHLADLYKESQKGKEKNGGETNFISDEPGPSFHDLNDDTHLDVSDFLVEPENIDV
;
A
#
# COMPACT_ATOMS: atom_id res chain seq x y z
N MET A 1 2.61 32.17 31.26
CA MET A 1 1.84 32.50 30.04
C MET A 1 2.82 32.68 28.90
N SER A 2 2.99 31.67 28.05
CA SER A 2 3.86 31.75 26.87
C SER A 2 3.02 32.14 25.65
N ASN A 3 2.85 33.45 25.46
CA ASN A 3 2.39 33.99 24.18
C ASN A 3 3.54 33.82 23.17
N LEU A 4 3.73 32.60 22.68
CA LEU A 4 4.58 32.34 21.52
C LEU A 4 3.91 33.01 20.32
N THR A 5 4.37 34.22 20.00
CA THR A 5 3.96 34.93 18.79
C THR A 5 4.24 34.01 17.61
N LYS A 6 3.17 33.63 16.90
CA LYS A 6 3.27 32.70 15.78
C LYS A 6 4.09 33.36 14.68
N LEU A 7 5.33 32.90 14.53
CA LEU A 7 6.24 33.37 13.48
C LEU A 7 5.58 33.16 12.11
N GLU A 8 5.72 34.16 11.24
CA GLU A 8 5.15 34.12 9.89
C GLU A 8 5.96 33.19 8.98
N ILE A 9 7.26 33.07 9.26
CA ILE A 9 8.23 32.16 8.65
C ILE A 9 9.01 31.48 9.77
N ASN A 10 9.37 30.20 9.65
CA ASN A 10 10.24 29.53 10.63
C ASN A 10 11.54 30.31 10.83
N ALA A 11 11.91 30.63 12.08
CA ALA A 11 13.11 31.42 12.36
C ALA A 11 14.38 30.75 11.78
N LEU A 12 15.33 31.58 11.33
CA LEU A 12 16.64 31.11 10.89
C LEU A 12 17.35 30.40 12.04
N ASP A 13 17.67 29.13 11.87
CA ASP A 13 18.38 28.32 12.85
C ASP A 13 19.83 28.81 13.04
N ILE A 14 20.44 28.58 14.20
CA ILE A 14 21.82 28.97 14.51
C ILE A 14 22.85 28.22 13.67
N THR A 15 22.55 26.98 13.27
CA THR A 15 23.34 26.24 12.27
C THR A 15 23.14 26.78 10.85
N GLY A 16 22.08 27.57 10.68
CA GLY A 16 21.57 28.05 9.41
C GLY A 16 20.94 26.97 8.54
N ASN A 17 20.72 25.71 8.96
CA ASN A 17 20.31 24.61 8.06
C ASN A 17 19.06 24.91 7.20
N ASN A 18 18.21 25.83 7.62
CA ASN A 18 17.04 26.33 6.90
C ASN A 18 17.26 27.67 6.17
N TYR A 19 18.50 28.16 6.02
CA TYR A 19 18.82 29.48 5.48
C TYR A 19 18.27 29.69 4.07
N MET A 20 18.40 28.69 3.19
CA MET A 20 17.91 28.81 1.81
C MET A 20 16.38 29.00 1.74
N THR A 21 15.61 28.30 2.59
CA THR A 21 14.15 28.43 2.66
C THR A 21 13.73 29.69 3.42
N TRP A 22 14.38 30.00 4.54
CA TRP A 22 14.22 31.23 5.30
C TRP A 22 14.45 32.47 4.43
N ALA A 23 15.54 32.51 3.66
CA ALA A 23 15.90 33.64 2.83
C ALA A 23 14.90 33.87 1.69
N VAL A 24 14.23 32.82 1.20
CA VAL A 24 13.12 32.99 0.25
C VAL A 24 11.88 33.55 0.96
N GLY A 25 11.48 32.97 2.10
CA GLY A 25 10.34 33.45 2.90
C GLY A 25 10.49 34.91 3.32
N ALA A 26 11.64 35.27 3.91
CA ALA A 26 11.95 36.63 4.35
C ALA A 26 11.92 37.64 3.19
N ARG A 27 12.49 37.30 2.02
CA ARG A 27 12.40 38.15 0.80
C ARG A 27 10.96 38.29 0.31
N MET A 28 10.14 37.24 0.36
CA MET A 28 8.73 37.31 -0.02
C MET A 28 7.94 38.20 0.93
N HIS A 29 8.15 38.09 2.24
CA HIS A 29 7.50 38.96 3.21
C HIS A 29 7.93 40.43 3.03
N LEU A 30 9.24 40.71 2.99
CA LEU A 30 9.74 42.07 2.76
C LEU A 30 9.25 42.67 1.43
N ARG A 31 9.06 41.86 0.38
CA ARG A 31 8.41 42.29 -0.88
C ARG A 31 6.93 42.64 -0.65
N GLY A 32 6.17 41.79 0.02
CA GLY A 32 4.76 42.03 0.34
C GLY A 32 4.55 43.29 1.18
N SER A 33 5.44 43.58 2.12
CA SER A 33 5.39 44.80 2.96
C SER A 33 5.95 46.07 2.29
N GLY A 34 6.45 46.02 1.05
CA GLY A 34 7.10 47.17 0.40
C GLY A 34 8.44 47.59 1.03
N LEU A 35 9.12 46.65 1.69
CA LEU A 35 10.39 46.79 2.41
C LEU A 35 11.59 46.13 1.70
N LEU A 36 11.39 45.46 0.56
CA LEU A 36 12.45 44.73 -0.16
C LEU A 36 13.69 45.58 -0.48
N GLU A 37 13.53 46.89 -0.62
CA GLU A 37 14.62 47.82 -0.89
C GLU A 37 15.55 48.06 0.31
N THR A 38 15.10 47.75 1.53
CA THR A 38 15.90 47.94 2.76
C THR A 38 17.03 46.93 2.91
N ILE A 39 16.99 45.80 2.20
CA ILE A 39 18.05 44.78 2.21
C ILE A 39 19.06 44.95 1.06
N ASP A 40 19.00 46.08 0.36
CA ASP A 40 19.91 46.46 -0.72
C ASP A 40 20.68 47.72 -0.31
N ASN A 41 21.94 47.53 0.13
CA ASN A 41 22.80 48.61 0.61
C ASN A 41 23.06 49.71 -0.43
N THR A 42 22.75 49.49 -1.72
CA THR A 42 22.88 50.53 -2.75
C THR A 42 21.73 51.54 -2.75
N LYS A 43 20.63 51.24 -2.04
CA LYS A 43 19.41 52.06 -2.04
C LYS A 43 19.30 52.97 -0.82
N THR A 44 19.01 54.24 -1.08
CA THR A 44 18.62 55.21 -0.05
C THR A 44 17.16 54.97 0.34
N VAL A 45 16.92 54.48 1.56
CA VAL A 45 15.58 54.19 2.07
C VAL A 45 15.39 54.83 3.45
N SER A 46 14.19 55.36 3.71
CA SER A 46 13.81 55.98 5.00
C SER A 46 14.05 55.06 6.20
N ASP A 47 14.55 55.64 7.29
CA ASP A 47 14.85 54.96 8.54
C ASP A 47 13.62 54.27 9.15
N GLU A 48 12.41 54.77 8.93
CA GLU A 48 11.17 54.09 9.34
C GLU A 48 11.00 52.73 8.68
N LYS A 49 11.32 52.64 7.38
CA LYS A 49 11.26 51.38 6.63
C LYS A 49 12.39 50.46 7.09
N LYS A 50 13.60 50.99 7.30
CA LYS A 50 14.74 50.23 7.82
C LYS A 50 14.43 49.64 9.18
N ALA A 51 13.90 50.42 10.12
CA ALA A 51 13.49 49.97 11.45
C ALA A 51 12.42 48.86 11.38
N LYS A 52 11.38 49.02 10.53
CA LYS A 52 10.36 47.98 10.32
C LYS A 52 10.95 46.67 9.78
N ALA A 53 11.83 46.75 8.78
CA ALA A 53 12.53 45.59 8.24
C ALA A 53 13.46 44.95 9.28
N MET A 54 14.15 45.75 10.09
CA MET A 54 15.08 45.27 11.11
C MET A 54 14.38 44.58 12.27
N ILE A 55 13.23 45.10 12.73
CA ILE A 55 12.36 44.43 13.71
C ILE A 55 11.91 43.07 13.17
N PHE A 56 11.46 43.01 11.91
CA PHE A 56 11.04 41.77 11.26
C PHE A 56 12.20 40.76 11.14
N LEU A 57 13.38 41.18 10.67
CA LEU A 57 14.55 40.31 10.53
C LEU A 57 15.02 39.79 11.90
N ARG A 58 15.15 40.67 12.91
CA ARG A 58 15.49 40.25 14.26
C ARG A 58 14.45 39.28 14.83
N HIS A 59 13.14 39.50 14.62
CA HIS A 59 12.11 38.57 15.10
C HIS A 59 12.24 37.15 14.52
N HIS A 60 12.70 37.04 13.27
CA HIS A 60 12.77 35.79 12.51
C HIS A 60 14.17 35.16 12.44
N ILE A 61 15.09 35.49 13.35
CA ILE A 61 16.38 34.78 13.53
C ILE A 61 16.50 34.22 14.96
N HIS A 62 17.24 33.11 15.10
CA HIS A 62 17.54 32.50 16.39
C HIS A 62 18.26 33.47 17.35
N ASP A 63 18.01 33.36 18.66
CA ASP A 63 18.51 34.32 19.67
C ASP A 63 20.03 34.47 19.66
N GLY A 64 20.78 33.37 19.60
CA GLY A 64 22.25 33.43 19.47
C GLY A 64 22.76 34.19 18.22
N LEU A 65 21.97 34.29 17.14
CA LEU A 65 22.29 35.15 15.99
C LEU A 65 21.94 36.63 16.25
N LYS A 66 20.91 36.92 17.07
CA LYS A 66 20.59 38.28 17.51
C LYS A 66 21.73 38.88 18.34
N ASP A 67 22.31 38.06 19.22
CA ASP A 67 23.42 38.43 20.10
C ASP A 67 24.71 38.67 19.28
N GLU A 68 25.05 37.76 18.36
CA GLU A 68 26.24 37.88 17.51
C GLU A 68 26.16 39.10 16.57
N TYR A 69 24.98 39.41 16.04
CA TYR A 69 24.74 40.57 15.18
C TYR A 69 24.06 41.74 15.93
N ILE A 70 24.27 41.88 17.25
CA ILE A 70 23.62 42.95 18.04
C ILE A 70 24.02 44.36 17.58
N THR A 71 25.26 44.54 17.11
CA THR A 71 25.81 45.82 16.62
C THR A 71 25.40 46.19 15.19
N LYS A 72 24.73 45.29 14.47
CA LYS A 72 24.21 45.57 13.12
C LYS A 72 22.91 46.35 13.24
N GLU A 73 22.94 47.65 12.96
CA GLU A 73 21.77 48.53 13.01
C GLU A 73 21.02 48.57 11.68
N ASP A 74 21.72 48.45 10.55
CA ASP A 74 21.12 48.45 9.22
C ASP A 74 20.64 47.03 8.78
N PRO A 75 19.41 46.90 8.26
CA PRO A 75 18.86 45.61 7.85
C PRO A 75 19.54 45.00 6.62
N GLY A 76 20.10 45.79 5.72
CA GLY A 76 20.90 45.32 4.59
C GLY A 76 22.25 44.79 5.02
N ASP A 77 22.91 45.46 5.98
CA ASP A 77 24.13 44.94 6.59
C ASP A 77 23.90 43.63 7.36
N LEU A 78 22.80 43.50 8.09
CA LEU A 78 22.42 42.22 8.73
C LEU A 78 22.15 41.15 7.66
N TRP A 79 21.36 41.48 6.64
CA TRP A 79 21.01 40.56 5.54
C TRP A 79 22.27 40.04 4.83
N GLN A 80 23.20 40.93 4.49
CA GLN A 80 24.45 40.58 3.83
C GLN A 80 25.38 39.76 4.76
N SER A 81 25.41 40.06 6.06
CA SER A 81 26.22 39.27 7.03
C SER A 81 25.69 37.85 7.20
N LEU A 82 24.36 37.68 7.30
CA LEU A 82 23.70 36.37 7.33
C LEU A 82 23.94 35.59 6.03
N LYS A 83 23.87 36.30 4.89
CA LYS A 83 24.18 35.73 3.58
C LYS A 83 25.62 35.24 3.52
N GLU A 84 26.61 36.07 3.81
CA GLU A 84 28.03 35.69 3.80
C GLU A 84 28.31 34.46 4.66
N ARG A 85 27.68 34.37 5.84
CA ARG A 85 27.80 33.21 6.72
C ARG A 85 27.19 31.94 6.14
N PHE A 86 25.99 31.99 5.54
CA PHE A 86 25.21 30.80 5.22
C PHE A 86 25.06 30.48 3.72
N ASP A 87 25.48 31.35 2.79
CA ASP A 87 25.41 31.10 1.34
C ASP A 87 26.19 29.85 0.92
N HIS A 88 27.19 29.43 1.72
CA HIS A 88 27.97 28.22 1.46
C HIS A 88 27.11 26.93 1.43
N GLN A 89 25.93 26.93 2.06
CA GLN A 89 25.04 25.78 2.10
C GLN A 89 24.52 25.36 0.72
N LYS A 90 24.40 26.31 -0.23
CA LYS A 90 24.02 25.96 -1.61
C LYS A 90 25.01 24.97 -2.24
N TYR A 91 26.29 25.02 -1.86
CA TYR A 91 27.32 24.08 -2.32
C TYR A 91 27.23 22.70 -1.65
N VAL A 92 26.43 22.54 -0.59
CA VAL A 92 26.17 21.24 0.05
C VAL A 92 24.82 20.67 -0.39
N ILE A 93 23.80 21.53 -0.50
CA ILE A 93 22.44 21.14 -0.92
C ILE A 93 22.41 20.78 -2.41
N LEU A 94 23.06 21.58 -3.27
CA LEU A 94 22.98 21.40 -4.72
C LEU A 94 23.59 20.07 -5.21
N PRO A 95 24.81 19.66 -4.80
CA PRO A 95 25.36 18.38 -5.25
C PRO A 95 24.55 17.18 -4.77
N LYS A 96 23.98 17.24 -3.56
CA LYS A 96 23.07 16.21 -3.04
C LYS A 96 21.80 16.12 -3.88
N ALA A 97 21.13 17.24 -4.12
CA ALA A 97 19.92 17.27 -4.94
C ALA A 97 20.18 16.82 -6.40
N LYS A 98 21.36 17.15 -6.97
CA LYS A 98 21.80 16.62 -8.28
C LYS A 98 22.03 15.12 -8.28
N HIS A 99 22.67 14.59 -7.25
CA HIS A 99 22.88 13.14 -7.11
C HIS A 99 21.54 12.41 -7.00
N GLU A 100 20.63 12.91 -6.16
CA GLU A 100 19.26 12.40 -6.05
C GLU A 100 18.50 12.52 -7.38
N TRP A 101 18.61 13.63 -8.12
CA TRP A 101 18.04 13.79 -9.47
C TRP A 101 18.59 12.75 -10.46
N ILE A 102 19.89 12.49 -10.46
CA ILE A 102 20.50 11.49 -11.35
C ILE A 102 19.95 10.09 -11.03
N HIS A 103 19.94 9.70 -9.76
CA HIS A 103 19.54 8.36 -9.31
C HIS A 103 18.05 8.15 -9.09
N LEU A 104 17.22 9.19 -9.19
CA LEU A 104 15.77 9.06 -9.14
C LEU A 104 15.29 8.09 -10.23
N ARG A 105 14.50 7.09 -9.84
CA ARG A 105 13.76 6.21 -10.76
C ARG A 105 12.30 6.05 -10.37
N PHE A 106 11.43 5.85 -11.36
CA PHE A 106 9.99 5.69 -11.13
C PHE A 106 9.67 4.43 -10.30
N GLN A 107 10.35 3.32 -10.60
CA GLN A 107 10.21 2.02 -9.94
C GLN A 107 10.60 1.98 -8.45
N ASP A 108 11.28 3.01 -7.94
CA ASP A 108 11.72 3.04 -6.53
C ASP A 108 10.62 3.54 -5.57
N TYR A 109 9.43 3.85 -6.09
CA TYR A 109 8.26 4.35 -5.37
C TYR A 109 7.06 3.41 -5.57
N LYS A 110 6.17 3.33 -4.57
CA LYS A 110 5.01 2.44 -4.63
C LYS A 110 3.85 3.02 -5.41
N SER A 111 3.83 4.35 -5.55
CA SER A 111 2.77 5.06 -6.26
C SER A 111 3.28 6.24 -7.06
N VAL A 112 2.49 6.62 -8.05
CA VAL A 112 2.72 7.81 -8.88
C VAL A 112 2.77 9.09 -8.01
N SER A 113 1.96 9.15 -6.95
CA SER A 113 1.92 10.29 -6.01
C SER A 113 3.20 10.40 -5.15
N GLU A 114 3.74 9.27 -4.67
CA GLU A 114 5.02 9.24 -3.94
C GLU A 114 6.18 9.71 -4.83
N PHE A 115 6.29 9.17 -6.05
CA PHE A 115 7.29 9.60 -7.03
C PHE A 115 7.18 11.10 -7.33
N ASN A 116 5.96 11.60 -7.56
CA ASN A 116 5.70 13.01 -7.84
C ASN A 116 6.14 13.93 -6.68
N SER A 117 5.85 13.52 -5.44
CA SER A 117 6.29 14.24 -4.24
C SER A 117 7.81 14.31 -4.13
N ALA A 118 8.50 13.19 -4.34
CA ALA A 118 9.96 13.14 -4.36
C ALA A 118 10.54 14.00 -5.49
N MET A 119 9.91 13.97 -6.68
CA MET A 119 10.34 14.79 -7.82
C MET A 119 10.30 16.28 -7.49
N PHE A 120 9.16 16.78 -6.99
CA PHE A 120 9.05 18.17 -6.54
C PHE A 120 10.00 18.50 -5.38
N GLY A 121 10.26 17.57 -4.46
CA GLY A 121 11.22 17.75 -3.36
C GLY A 121 12.68 17.88 -3.82
N ILE A 122 13.06 17.21 -4.90
CA ILE A 122 14.37 17.34 -5.54
C ILE A 122 14.43 18.65 -6.34
N THR A 123 13.48 18.90 -7.25
CA THR A 123 13.53 20.10 -8.10
C THR A 123 13.46 21.39 -7.28
N SER A 124 12.67 21.41 -6.21
CA SER A 124 12.59 22.57 -5.31
C SER A 124 13.93 22.89 -4.66
N ARG A 125 14.72 21.89 -4.23
CA ARG A 125 16.05 22.11 -3.66
C ARG A 125 17.06 22.62 -4.69
N MET A 126 16.99 22.13 -5.93
CA MET A 126 17.82 22.61 -7.04
C MET A 126 17.47 24.07 -7.40
N MET A 127 16.17 24.39 -7.51
CA MET A 127 15.66 25.74 -7.75
C MET A 127 16.01 26.73 -6.62
N LEU A 128 15.92 26.31 -5.36
CA LEU A 128 16.38 27.11 -4.21
C LEU A 128 17.86 27.48 -4.30
N CYS A 129 18.69 26.60 -4.90
CA CYS A 129 20.11 26.86 -5.13
C CYS A 129 20.40 27.64 -6.43
N GLY A 130 19.37 28.06 -7.17
CA GLY A 130 19.47 28.89 -8.37
C GLY A 130 19.49 28.15 -9.70
N GLU A 131 19.32 26.82 -9.71
CA GLU A 131 19.17 26.08 -10.97
C GLU A 131 17.78 26.27 -11.58
N LYS A 132 17.71 26.30 -12.91
CA LYS A 132 16.46 26.34 -13.65
C LYS A 132 16.14 24.93 -14.11
N ILE A 133 15.01 24.41 -13.65
CA ILE A 133 14.43 23.14 -14.12
C ILE A 133 13.11 23.49 -14.78
N SER A 134 12.91 23.02 -16.00
CA SER A 134 11.69 23.23 -16.77
C SER A 134 10.72 22.05 -16.63
N ASP A 135 9.46 22.28 -17.00
CA ASP A 135 8.48 21.19 -17.17
C ASP A 135 9.01 20.08 -18.09
N TYR A 136 9.72 20.45 -19.16
CA TYR A 136 10.33 19.50 -20.10
C TYR A 136 11.38 18.61 -19.43
N ASP A 137 12.26 19.19 -18.60
CA ASP A 137 13.27 18.42 -17.87
C ASP A 137 12.61 17.42 -16.91
N MET A 138 11.51 17.80 -16.25
CA MET A 138 10.75 16.92 -15.36
C MET A 138 10.00 15.82 -16.12
N ILE A 139 9.43 16.14 -17.29
CA ILE A 139 8.78 15.17 -18.20
C ILE A 139 9.78 14.14 -18.69
N GLU A 140 10.89 14.56 -19.31
CA GLU A 140 11.89 13.62 -19.83
C GLU A 140 12.59 12.86 -18.70
N LYS A 141 12.84 13.48 -17.54
CA LYS A 141 13.37 12.75 -16.38
C LYS A 141 12.40 11.69 -15.88
N THR A 142 11.10 11.96 -15.88
CA THR A 142 10.08 10.96 -15.49
C THR A 142 10.06 9.82 -16.50
N LEU A 143 9.87 10.13 -17.79
CA LEU A 143 9.76 9.12 -18.85
C LEU A 143 11.05 8.29 -18.97
N SER A 144 12.24 8.90 -18.92
CA SER A 144 13.53 8.19 -18.97
C SER A 144 13.79 7.22 -17.80
N THR A 145 12.94 7.23 -16.77
CA THR A 145 13.08 6.36 -15.58
C THR A 145 12.03 5.27 -15.44
N PHE A 146 11.23 5.04 -16.48
CA PHE A 146 10.30 3.91 -16.55
C PHE A 146 11.05 2.58 -16.65
N HIS A 147 10.40 1.49 -16.21
CA HIS A 147 10.94 0.13 -16.38
C HIS A 147 11.16 -0.18 -17.87
N PRO A 148 12.21 -0.93 -18.28
CA PRO A 148 12.48 -1.23 -19.68
C PRO A 148 11.34 -1.94 -20.44
N GLU A 149 10.49 -2.69 -19.75
CA GLU A 149 9.28 -3.29 -20.35
C GLU A 149 8.24 -2.24 -20.79
N ASN A 150 8.23 -1.08 -20.11
CA ASN A 150 7.29 0.01 -20.39
C ASN A 150 7.79 0.98 -21.47
N VAL A 151 8.76 0.58 -22.31
CA VAL A 151 9.31 1.42 -23.40
C VAL A 151 8.23 1.82 -24.41
N VAL A 152 7.23 0.98 -24.69
CA VAL A 152 6.12 1.35 -25.59
C VAL A 152 5.27 2.48 -24.98
N LEU A 153 4.88 2.37 -23.71
CA LEU A 153 4.15 3.44 -22.99
C LEU A 153 4.98 4.73 -22.91
N GLN A 154 6.28 4.61 -22.64
CA GLN A 154 7.22 5.73 -22.63
C GLN A 154 7.23 6.47 -23.99
N GLN A 155 7.26 5.73 -25.11
CA GLN A 155 7.20 6.30 -26.45
C GLN A 155 5.83 6.97 -26.73
N GLN A 156 4.73 6.32 -26.37
CA GLN A 156 3.38 6.92 -26.51
C GLN A 156 3.26 8.25 -25.78
N TYR A 157 3.74 8.34 -24.53
CA TYR A 157 3.73 9.59 -23.77
C TYR A 157 4.64 10.69 -24.36
N ARG A 158 5.73 10.33 -25.05
CA ARG A 158 6.53 11.31 -25.82
C ARG A 158 5.78 11.81 -27.06
N VAL A 159 5.14 10.92 -27.81
CA VAL A 159 4.36 11.27 -29.01
C VAL A 159 3.19 12.20 -28.67
N ASN A 160 2.58 12.04 -27.49
CA ASN A 160 1.53 12.92 -26.99
C ASN A 160 2.00 14.37 -26.74
N GLY A 161 3.30 14.64 -26.63
CA GLY A 161 3.87 15.98 -26.68
C GLY A 161 3.45 16.92 -25.53
N PHE A 162 3.34 16.41 -24.31
CA PHE A 162 2.96 17.19 -23.12
C PHE A 162 3.88 18.42 -22.94
N LYS A 163 3.27 19.56 -22.59
CA LYS A 163 4.00 20.82 -22.40
C LYS A 163 4.19 21.18 -20.94
N ARG A 164 3.33 20.66 -20.05
CA ARG A 164 3.41 20.84 -18.60
C ARG A 164 3.55 19.51 -17.91
N TYR A 165 4.42 19.44 -16.91
CA TYR A 165 4.62 18.23 -16.12
C TYR A 165 3.33 17.77 -15.43
N SER A 166 2.45 18.70 -15.07
CA SER A 166 1.13 18.43 -14.51
C SER A 166 0.18 17.68 -15.46
N GLU A 167 0.34 17.79 -16.78
CA GLU A 167 -0.48 17.09 -17.78
C GLU A 167 -0.13 15.60 -17.82
N LEU A 168 1.18 15.30 -17.91
CA LEU A 168 1.69 13.92 -17.81
C LEU A 168 1.29 13.28 -16.47
N MET A 169 1.48 14.02 -15.37
CA MET A 169 1.24 13.48 -14.03
C MET A 169 -0.24 13.12 -13.79
N GLN A 170 -1.18 13.92 -14.30
CA GLN A 170 -2.61 13.58 -14.25
C GLN A 170 -2.93 12.26 -14.97
N ILE A 171 -2.33 12.04 -16.14
CA ILE A 171 -2.57 10.83 -16.93
C ILE A 171 -1.95 9.60 -16.26
N LEU A 172 -0.76 9.73 -15.65
CA LEU A 172 -0.14 8.64 -14.88
C LEU A 172 -0.95 8.27 -13.64
N LEU A 173 -1.51 9.25 -12.92
CA LEU A 173 -2.40 9.02 -11.78
C LEU A 173 -3.70 8.30 -12.20
N VAL A 174 -4.31 8.70 -13.32
CA VAL A 174 -5.51 8.02 -13.85
C VAL A 174 -5.18 6.61 -14.33
N ALA A 175 -4.03 6.40 -14.99
CA ALA A 175 -3.58 5.08 -15.42
C ALA A 175 -3.31 4.14 -14.24
N GLU A 176 -2.67 4.62 -13.16
CA GLU A 176 -2.47 3.85 -11.92
C GLU A 176 -3.80 3.35 -11.34
N GLN A 177 -4.79 4.22 -11.19
CA GLN A 177 -6.11 3.86 -10.67
C GLN A 177 -6.86 2.90 -11.60
N ASN A 178 -6.82 3.13 -12.92
CA ASN A 178 -7.45 2.24 -13.89
C ASN A 178 -6.79 0.85 -13.91
N ASN A 179 -5.46 0.77 -13.80
CA ASN A 179 -4.75 -0.50 -13.76
C ASN A 179 -5.09 -1.30 -12.49
N GLN A 180 -5.23 -0.63 -11.34
CA GLN A 180 -5.72 -1.26 -10.11
C GLN A 180 -7.13 -1.86 -10.29
N LEU A 181 -8.04 -1.15 -10.97
CA LEU A 181 -9.37 -1.68 -11.30
C LEU A 181 -9.33 -2.86 -12.28
N VAL A 182 -8.45 -2.83 -13.28
CA VAL A 182 -8.26 -3.96 -14.22
C VAL A 182 -7.75 -5.20 -13.47
N LEU A 183 -6.77 -5.05 -12.58
CA LEU A 183 -6.25 -6.13 -11.74
C LEU A 183 -7.34 -6.71 -10.82
N LEU A 184 -8.14 -5.86 -10.16
CA LEU A 184 -9.27 -6.30 -9.35
C LEU A 184 -10.32 -7.06 -10.17
N ASN A 185 -10.65 -6.58 -11.37
CA ASN A 185 -11.60 -7.25 -12.26
C ASN A 185 -11.07 -8.62 -12.74
N HIS A 186 -9.77 -8.74 -12.99
CA HIS A 186 -9.13 -10.01 -13.34
C HIS A 186 -9.12 -10.98 -12.15
N GLN A 187 -8.80 -10.51 -10.94
CA GLN A 187 -8.78 -11.32 -9.73
C GLN A 187 -10.19 -11.71 -9.25
N ALA A 188 -11.22 -10.92 -9.58
CA ALA A 188 -12.60 -11.19 -9.16
C ALA A 188 -13.21 -12.46 -9.77
N ARG A 189 -12.64 -12.99 -10.88
CA ARG A 189 -13.17 -14.17 -11.59
C ARG A 189 -12.08 -14.93 -12.34
N PRO A 190 -12.02 -16.27 -12.23
CA PRO A 190 -11.22 -17.10 -13.14
C PRO A 190 -11.62 -16.84 -14.59
N THR A 191 -10.63 -16.67 -15.47
CA THR A 191 -10.82 -16.40 -16.91
C THR A 191 -11.72 -17.48 -17.53
N GLY A 192 -12.83 -17.07 -18.15
CA GLY A 192 -13.82 -17.97 -18.75
C GLY A 192 -15.00 -18.37 -17.85
N SER A 193 -15.08 -17.88 -16.61
CA SER A 193 -16.28 -18.05 -15.77
C SER A 193 -17.41 -17.09 -16.20
N ALA A 194 -18.56 -17.65 -16.57
CA ALA A 194 -19.75 -16.86 -16.87
C ALA A 194 -20.28 -16.16 -15.60
N PRO A 195 -20.93 -14.98 -15.71
CA PRO A 195 -21.75 -14.47 -14.62
C PRO A 195 -22.77 -15.54 -14.21
N PHE A 196 -22.94 -15.77 -12.91
CA PHE A 196 -24.08 -16.55 -12.44
C PHE A 196 -25.35 -15.91 -13.02
N PRO A 197 -26.25 -16.68 -13.67
CA PRO A 197 -27.53 -16.14 -14.09
C PRO A 197 -28.21 -15.52 -12.88
N GLU A 198 -28.74 -14.32 -13.03
CA GLU A 198 -29.40 -13.61 -11.94
C GLU A 198 -30.74 -14.30 -11.65
N VAL A 199 -30.73 -15.34 -10.80
CA VAL A 199 -31.87 -16.20 -10.50
C VAL A 199 -32.86 -15.49 -9.57
N ASN A 200 -33.39 -14.36 -10.02
CA ASN A 200 -34.62 -13.75 -9.51
C ASN A 200 -35.84 -14.58 -9.95
N VAL A 201 -35.88 -15.87 -9.56
CA VAL A 201 -37.08 -16.72 -9.68
C VAL A 201 -38.03 -16.39 -8.52
N ALA A 202 -38.58 -15.18 -8.58
CA ALA A 202 -39.79 -14.79 -7.86
C ALA A 202 -40.99 -15.03 -8.78
N SER A 203 -41.32 -16.31 -9.02
CA SER A 203 -42.51 -16.71 -9.79
C SER A 203 -43.07 -18.03 -9.28
N SER A 204 -43.80 -17.94 -8.16
CA SER A 204 -44.80 -18.93 -7.77
C SER A 204 -46.08 -18.21 -7.38
N SER A 205 -46.97 -18.17 -8.37
CA SER A 205 -48.43 -18.28 -8.28
C SER A 205 -49.22 -17.54 -7.19
N TYR A 206 -50.26 -16.86 -7.68
CA TYR A 206 -51.49 -16.63 -6.94
C TYR A 206 -52.13 -17.98 -6.56
N ASP A 207 -51.99 -18.40 -5.30
CA ASP A 207 -52.75 -19.54 -4.79
C ASP A 207 -53.74 -19.14 -3.70
N ASN A 208 -55.01 -19.36 -4.03
CA ASN A 208 -56.15 -18.87 -3.28
C ASN A 208 -56.39 -19.66 -1.98
N TRP A 209 -56.90 -18.96 -0.97
CA TRP A 209 -57.53 -19.58 0.17
C TRP A 209 -58.75 -20.43 -0.25
N ARG A 210 -58.75 -21.74 0.07
CA ARG A 210 -59.85 -22.57 0.66
C ARG A 210 -59.73 -24.04 0.24
N GLY A 211 -59.68 -24.97 1.21
CA GLY A 211 -59.85 -26.41 0.94
C GLY A 211 -59.70 -27.31 2.17
N ARG A 212 -60.79 -27.93 2.63
CA ARG A 212 -60.82 -28.83 3.80
C ARG A 212 -60.42 -30.27 3.42
N GLY A 213 -59.77 -31.01 4.33
CA GLY A 213 -59.66 -32.48 4.23
C GLY A 213 -59.01 -33.15 5.46
N ARG A 214 -59.63 -34.18 6.03
CA ARG A 214 -59.11 -34.96 7.18
C ARG A 214 -58.69 -36.37 6.74
N GLY A 215 -57.65 -36.95 7.35
CA GLY A 215 -57.34 -38.38 7.24
C GLY A 215 -56.34 -38.87 8.29
N ARG A 216 -56.68 -39.94 9.03
CA ARG A 216 -55.81 -40.63 10.01
C ARG A 216 -55.44 -42.03 9.48
N GLY A 217 -54.24 -42.53 9.77
CA GLY A 217 -53.84 -43.93 9.54
C GLY A 217 -52.78 -44.42 10.54
N ARG A 218 -52.85 -45.69 10.96
CA ARG A 218 -51.98 -46.32 11.98
C ARG A 218 -51.49 -47.71 11.55
N GLY A 219 -50.28 -48.09 11.97
CA GLY A 219 -49.81 -49.49 12.16
C GLY A 219 -48.33 -49.47 12.57
N ARG A 220 -47.80 -50.07 13.65
CA ARG A 220 -48.01 -51.29 14.50
C ARG A 220 -47.18 -52.55 14.13
N ASN A 221 -46.06 -52.68 14.87
CA ASN A 221 -45.49 -53.88 15.52
C ASN A 221 -45.00 -55.11 14.71
N HIS A 222 -43.71 -55.46 14.85
CA HIS A 222 -43.12 -56.64 15.57
C HIS A 222 -41.64 -56.83 15.15
N GLY A 223 -40.75 -57.51 15.89
CA GLY A 223 -40.94 -58.34 17.08
C GLY A 223 -39.70 -58.45 17.99
N ARG A 224 -39.72 -59.41 18.93
CA ARG A 224 -38.77 -59.55 20.06
C ARG A 224 -37.78 -60.71 19.84
N GLY A 225 -36.58 -60.62 20.43
CA GLY A 225 -35.68 -61.75 20.66
C GLY A 225 -34.87 -61.54 21.94
N ARG A 226 -34.86 -62.52 22.86
CA ARG A 226 -34.12 -62.48 24.15
C ARG A 226 -32.97 -63.48 24.14
N GLY A 227 -31.86 -63.14 24.79
CA GLY A 227 -30.82 -64.09 25.18
C GLY A 227 -30.02 -63.57 26.38
N ARG A 228 -30.05 -64.30 27.50
CA ARG A 228 -29.19 -64.08 28.69
C ARG A 228 -28.46 -65.39 29.02
N GLY A 229 -27.17 -65.33 29.31
CA GLY A 229 -26.38 -66.43 29.88
C GLY A 229 -25.26 -65.87 30.77
N ARG A 230 -24.97 -66.55 31.89
CA ARG A 230 -23.94 -66.17 32.91
C ARG A 230 -23.04 -67.38 33.23
N ARG A 231 -21.91 -67.09 33.92
CA ARG A 231 -20.92 -68.00 34.61
C ARG A 231 -19.64 -68.26 33.81
N PHE A 232 -18.43 -68.45 34.40
CA PHE A 232 -17.83 -68.19 35.74
C PHE A 232 -16.27 -68.33 35.62
N ARG A 233 -15.47 -67.93 36.63
CA ARG A 233 -13.97 -68.04 36.73
C ARG A 233 -13.53 -69.48 37.18
N PRO A 234 -12.24 -69.87 37.51
CA PRO A 234 -10.94 -69.15 37.68
C PRO A 234 -9.64 -69.89 37.19
N TYR A 235 -8.47 -69.52 37.77
CA TYR A 235 -7.08 -70.09 37.73
C TYR A 235 -6.14 -69.50 36.63
N ASP A 236 -4.99 -68.83 36.91
CA ASP A 236 -3.67 -69.25 37.48
C ASP A 236 -2.94 -70.32 36.62
N GLU A 237 -1.60 -70.35 36.42
CA GLU A 237 -0.48 -69.73 37.15
C GLU A 237 0.78 -69.45 36.26
N ARG A 238 1.74 -68.70 36.83
CA ARG A 238 3.12 -68.31 36.46
C ARG A 238 4.02 -69.18 35.53
N THR A 239 4.83 -68.52 34.68
CA THR A 239 6.33 -68.55 34.63
C THR A 239 6.80 -67.37 33.77
N GLN A 240 7.59 -66.34 34.14
CA GLN A 240 8.87 -66.15 34.87
C GLN A 240 10.16 -66.29 34.00
N MET A 241 10.90 -65.17 33.91
CA MET A 241 12.29 -64.97 33.40
C MET A 241 12.52 -65.20 31.87
N ASP A 242 13.44 -64.51 31.19
CA ASP A 242 14.47 -63.58 31.68
C ASP A 242 14.74 -62.37 30.74
N SER A 243 15.04 -61.25 31.41
CA SER A 243 16.00 -60.18 31.10
C SER A 243 16.71 -60.08 29.74
N GLN A 244 16.59 -58.92 29.08
CA GLN A 244 17.75 -58.07 28.73
C GLN A 244 17.36 -56.63 28.37
N GLU A 245 18.36 -55.76 28.43
CA GLU A 245 18.33 -54.33 28.73
C GLU A 245 17.73 -53.37 27.69
N ASN A 246 17.40 -52.18 28.22
CA ASN A 246 17.36 -50.86 27.59
C ASN A 246 17.98 -50.73 26.17
N GLU A 247 17.29 -50.02 25.27
CA GLU A 247 17.67 -48.63 24.95
C GLU A 247 16.60 -47.86 24.15
N ARG A 248 16.75 -46.53 24.10
CA ARG A 248 15.78 -45.62 23.46
C ARG A 248 16.17 -45.36 22.00
N GLY A 249 15.32 -45.73 21.03
CA GLY A 249 15.51 -45.23 19.66
C GLY A 249 14.52 -45.75 18.62
N ARG A 250 13.70 -44.84 18.08
CA ARG A 250 13.07 -44.84 16.73
C ARG A 250 12.95 -46.21 16.01
N ASP A 251 11.74 -46.75 15.91
CA ASP A 251 10.84 -46.48 14.77
C ASP A 251 9.49 -47.18 14.96
N ASP A 252 8.38 -46.48 14.71
CA ASP A 252 7.20 -47.13 14.12
C ASP A 252 6.36 -46.13 13.31
N LYS A 253 7.00 -45.56 12.28
CA LYS A 253 6.35 -44.76 11.22
C LYS A 253 5.43 -45.65 10.37
N ARG A 254 4.32 -46.17 10.91
CA ARG A 254 3.43 -47.09 10.18
C ARG A 254 1.94 -47.08 10.55
N GLN A 255 1.41 -45.99 11.12
CA GLN A 255 -0.04 -45.84 11.42
C GLN A 255 -0.74 -44.68 10.67
N THR A 256 -0.16 -44.19 9.57
CA THR A 256 -0.53 -42.90 8.95
C THR A 256 -1.51 -42.96 7.77
N GLU A 257 -2.01 -44.13 7.36
CA GLU A 257 -2.66 -44.27 6.02
C GLU A 257 -4.12 -44.74 5.98
N LYS A 258 -4.68 -45.33 7.04
CA LYS A 258 -6.10 -45.78 7.00
C LYS A 258 -7.05 -44.69 7.53
N VAL A 259 -7.98 -44.29 6.67
CA VAL A 259 -9.05 -43.32 6.96
C VAL A 259 -10.13 -43.98 7.81
N CYS A 260 -10.65 -43.26 8.82
CA CYS A 260 -11.77 -43.72 9.63
C CYS A 260 -13.07 -43.70 8.80
N TYR A 261 -13.58 -44.88 8.40
CA TYR A 261 -14.82 -45.01 7.61
C TYR A 261 -16.06 -44.29 8.18
N ARG A 262 -16.08 -44.04 9.50
CA ARG A 262 -17.18 -43.31 10.16
C ARG A 262 -17.15 -41.82 9.86
N CYS A 263 -16.00 -41.14 10.01
CA CYS A 263 -15.90 -39.67 9.94
C CYS A 263 -15.00 -39.12 8.84
N GLY A 264 -14.28 -39.96 8.09
CA GLY A 264 -13.40 -39.52 6.99
C GLY A 264 -12.03 -38.98 7.40
N MET A 265 -11.72 -38.89 8.69
CA MET A 265 -10.42 -38.39 9.18
C MET A 265 -9.42 -39.54 9.39
N LYS A 266 -8.11 -39.28 9.22
CA LYS A 266 -7.01 -40.21 9.53
C LYS A 266 -6.65 -40.17 11.03
N GLY A 267 -5.78 -41.08 11.48
CA GLY A 267 -5.19 -41.07 12.83
C GLY A 267 -5.99 -41.74 13.95
N HIS A 268 -7.15 -42.36 13.66
CA HIS A 268 -7.88 -43.18 14.63
C HIS A 268 -8.77 -44.24 13.97
N TRP A 269 -9.17 -45.25 14.73
CA TRP A 269 -10.03 -46.34 14.25
C TRP A 269 -11.53 -46.05 14.47
N VAL A 270 -12.39 -46.67 13.65
CA VAL A 270 -13.86 -46.54 13.75
C VAL A 270 -14.40 -46.84 15.16
N ARG A 271 -13.78 -47.78 15.89
CA ARG A 271 -14.15 -48.15 17.26
C ARG A 271 -13.82 -47.07 18.31
N THR A 272 -12.82 -46.22 18.06
CA THR A 272 -12.43 -45.10 18.93
C THR A 272 -12.91 -43.74 18.43
N CYS A 273 -13.61 -43.69 17.29
CA CYS A 273 -14.21 -42.49 16.71
C CYS A 273 -15.27 -41.86 17.63
N ARG A 274 -14.92 -40.73 18.28
CA ARG A 274 -15.84 -39.95 19.12
C ARG A 274 -16.68 -38.93 18.32
N THR A 275 -16.45 -38.75 17.02
CA THR A 275 -17.13 -37.74 16.19
C THR A 275 -18.66 -37.96 16.12
N PRO A 276 -19.49 -36.95 16.41
CA PRO A 276 -20.94 -36.98 16.19
C PRO A 276 -21.30 -37.27 14.72
N ARG A 277 -22.46 -37.91 14.47
CA ARG A 277 -22.88 -38.28 13.09
C ARG A 277 -23.02 -37.07 12.17
N HIS A 278 -23.77 -36.05 12.60
CA HIS A 278 -24.03 -34.85 11.78
C HIS A 278 -22.74 -34.16 11.28
N LEU A 279 -21.68 -34.09 12.08
CA LEU A 279 -20.38 -33.53 11.66
C LEU A 279 -19.63 -34.45 10.67
N ALA A 280 -19.74 -35.77 10.84
CA ALA A 280 -19.17 -36.74 9.91
C ALA A 280 -19.87 -36.72 8.55
N ASP A 281 -21.18 -36.47 8.53
CA ASP A 281 -21.98 -36.42 7.31
C ASP A 281 -21.68 -35.11 6.54
N LEU A 282 -21.66 -33.95 7.22
CA LEU A 282 -21.21 -32.67 6.63
C LEU A 282 -19.77 -32.74 6.08
N TYR A 283 -18.85 -33.39 6.79
CA TYR A 283 -17.47 -33.55 6.30
C TYR A 283 -17.43 -34.40 5.01
N LYS A 284 -18.22 -35.49 4.94
CA LYS A 284 -18.34 -36.33 3.73
C LYS A 284 -18.99 -35.58 2.56
N GLU A 285 -19.95 -34.70 2.82
CA GLU A 285 -20.52 -33.81 1.81
C GLU A 285 -19.50 -32.77 1.33
N SER A 286 -18.69 -32.20 2.24
CA SER A 286 -17.60 -31.28 1.86
C SER A 286 -16.51 -31.95 1.02
N GLN A 287 -16.21 -33.23 1.26
CA GLN A 287 -15.26 -34.03 0.46
C GLN A 287 -15.81 -34.27 -0.95
N LYS A 288 -17.08 -34.68 -1.07
CA LYS A 288 -17.78 -34.80 -2.36
C LYS A 288 -17.91 -33.46 -3.10
N GLY A 289 -18.01 -32.36 -2.35
CA GLY A 289 -17.95 -31.01 -2.88
C GLY A 289 -16.57 -30.69 -3.46
N LYS A 290 -15.48 -31.01 -2.75
CA LYS A 290 -14.10 -30.80 -3.21
C LYS A 290 -13.71 -31.70 -4.40
N GLU A 291 -14.30 -32.88 -4.55
CA GLU A 291 -14.17 -33.71 -5.76
C GLU A 291 -14.92 -33.15 -6.98
N LYS A 292 -15.78 -32.13 -6.81
CA LYS A 292 -16.56 -31.52 -7.91
C LYS A 292 -16.28 -30.03 -8.15
N ASN A 293 -15.90 -29.28 -7.12
CA ASN A 293 -15.55 -27.85 -7.19
C ASN A 293 -14.33 -27.61 -6.29
N GLY A 294 -13.17 -27.39 -6.90
CA GLY A 294 -11.86 -27.27 -6.27
C GLY A 294 -11.58 -25.94 -5.54
N GLY A 295 -12.51 -25.47 -4.72
CA GLY A 295 -12.21 -24.59 -3.58
C GLY A 295 -12.18 -23.08 -3.78
N GLU A 296 -13.29 -22.44 -3.41
CA GLU A 296 -13.28 -21.12 -2.78
C GLU A 296 -14.09 -21.17 -1.48
N THR A 297 -13.48 -20.69 -0.38
CA THR A 297 -14.15 -19.98 0.72
C THR A 297 -13.09 -19.24 1.53
N ASN A 298 -13.30 -17.95 1.83
CA ASN A 298 -13.35 -17.47 3.21
C ASN A 298 -13.90 -16.03 3.33
N PHE A 299 -14.71 -15.82 4.39
CA PHE A 299 -15.65 -14.71 4.61
C PHE A 299 -16.00 -14.74 6.12
N ILE A 300 -16.13 -13.67 6.92
CA ILE A 300 -16.01 -12.20 6.80
C ILE A 300 -15.42 -11.70 8.15
N SER A 301 -14.77 -10.54 8.26
CA SER A 301 -15.03 -9.54 9.35
C SER A 301 -14.14 -8.28 9.34
N ASP A 302 -14.67 -7.20 9.90
CA ASP A 302 -14.28 -5.81 9.67
C ASP A 302 -13.29 -5.18 10.67
N GLU A 303 -12.52 -4.20 10.16
CA GLU A 303 -11.65 -3.20 10.81
C GLU A 303 -10.47 -3.62 11.73
N PRO A 304 -9.41 -2.78 11.86
CA PRO A 304 -8.92 -1.72 10.96
C PRO A 304 -7.70 -2.19 10.14
N GLY A 305 -7.54 -1.67 8.92
CA GLY A 305 -6.69 -2.27 7.89
C GLY A 305 -5.18 -2.36 8.20
N PRO A 306 -4.52 -3.50 7.92
CA PRO A 306 -3.06 -3.61 7.93
C PRO A 306 -2.46 -3.23 6.57
N SER A 307 -1.38 -2.45 6.58
CA SER A 307 -0.51 -2.32 5.40
C SER A 307 0.31 -3.59 5.19
N PHE A 308 0.20 -4.21 4.02
CA PHE A 308 1.21 -5.10 3.44
C PHE A 308 1.17 -4.85 1.93
N HIS A 309 2.17 -4.23 1.30
CA HIS A 309 3.52 -4.75 1.04
C HIS A 309 3.50 -6.14 0.40
N ASP A 310 4.23 -6.22 -0.72
CA ASP A 310 4.58 -7.41 -1.49
C ASP A 310 3.41 -8.08 -2.23
N LEU A 311 3.41 -7.93 -3.57
CA LEU A 311 3.35 -9.01 -4.56
C LEU A 311 3.35 -8.40 -5.98
N ASN A 312 4.53 -8.15 -6.53
CA ASN A 312 4.73 -8.17 -7.98
C ASN A 312 4.89 -9.63 -8.40
N ASP A 313 4.11 -10.12 -9.37
CA ASP A 313 4.57 -11.18 -10.27
C ASP A 313 3.76 -11.18 -11.59
N ASP A 314 4.43 -10.75 -12.65
CA ASP A 314 4.34 -11.11 -14.07
C ASP A 314 3.05 -11.66 -14.69
N THR A 315 2.47 -10.87 -15.61
CA THR A 315 1.85 -11.41 -16.84
C THR A 315 2.38 -10.69 -18.08
N HIS A 316 3.33 -11.32 -18.76
CA HIS A 316 3.95 -10.85 -20.00
C HIS A 316 2.94 -10.90 -21.17
N LEU A 317 2.52 -9.74 -21.68
CA LEU A 317 1.77 -9.61 -22.94
C LEU A 317 2.72 -9.13 -24.04
N ASP A 318 2.71 -9.81 -25.19
CA ASP A 318 3.62 -9.56 -26.30
C ASP A 318 3.06 -8.52 -27.30
N VAL A 319 3.95 -7.83 -28.01
CA VAL A 319 3.65 -6.72 -28.92
C VAL A 319 2.74 -7.14 -30.09
N SER A 320 2.73 -8.44 -30.39
CA SER A 320 1.92 -9.08 -31.43
C SER A 320 0.40 -8.84 -31.29
N ASP A 321 -0.11 -8.55 -30.10
CA ASP A 321 -1.55 -8.41 -29.82
C ASP A 321 -2.16 -7.04 -30.19
N PHE A 322 -1.34 -6.05 -30.59
CA PHE A 322 -1.77 -4.64 -30.74
C PHE A 322 -1.65 -4.05 -32.15
N LEU A 323 -1.22 -4.81 -33.15
CA LEU A 323 -1.10 -4.34 -34.53
C LEU A 323 -2.29 -4.80 -35.39
N VAL A 324 -3.25 -3.90 -35.60
CA VAL A 324 -4.21 -4.00 -36.71
C VAL A 324 -3.60 -3.30 -37.92
N GLU A 325 -3.37 -4.05 -38.99
CA GLU A 325 -2.89 -3.48 -40.26
C GLU A 325 -3.95 -2.51 -40.85
N PRO A 326 -3.56 -1.31 -41.31
CA PRO A 326 -4.50 -0.40 -41.95
C PRO A 326 -4.85 -0.91 -43.35
N GLU A 327 -6.13 -1.27 -43.56
CA GLU A 327 -6.65 -1.60 -44.89
C GLU A 327 -6.48 -0.41 -45.85
N ASN A 328 -5.98 -0.70 -47.06
CA ASN A 328 -5.76 0.30 -48.10
C ASN A 328 -7.08 0.96 -48.52
N ILE A 329 -7.12 2.29 -48.50
CA ILE A 329 -8.15 3.07 -49.20
C ILE A 329 -7.47 3.75 -50.39
N ASP A 330 -7.66 3.15 -51.56
CA ASP A 330 -7.31 3.75 -52.86
C ASP A 330 -8.39 4.77 -53.30
N VAL A 331 -7.93 5.78 -54.06
CA VAL A 331 -8.66 6.85 -54.79
C VAL A 331 -9.13 8.06 -53.97
#